data_AF-A0A1Y2LPF1-F1
#
_entry.id   AF-A0A1Y2LPF1-F1
#
_cell.length_a   1.000
_cell.length_b   1.000
_cell.length_c   1.000
_cell.angle_alpha   90.00
_cell.angle_beta   90.00
_cell.angle_gamma   90.00
#
_symmetry.space_group_name_H-M   'P 1'
#
loop_
_entity.id
_entity.type
_entity.pdbx_description
1 polymer ?
#
loop_
_entity_poly.entity_id
_entity_poly.type
_entity_poly.pdbx_seq_one_letter_code
_entity_poly.pdbx_strand_id
1 'polypeptide(L)'
;MPNDMSFEYAAAFPAIGVTTYYGLINMARIENREMVLIHASAGGTGQFCIQIAQAIGAEVYATAFAKNVSFIVVNIDFAVDHKPRLI
;
A
#
# COMPACT_ATOMS: atom_id res chain seq x y z
N MET A 1 -20.96 5.96 0.40
CA MET A 1 -19.89 6.73 -0.26
C MET A 1 -19.88 8.11 0.36
N PRO A 2 -18.72 8.70 0.69
CA PRO A 2 -18.66 10.08 1.17
C PRO A 2 -19.34 11.02 0.18
N ASN A 3 -20.14 11.98 0.68
CA ASN A 3 -20.94 12.86 -0.17
C ASN A 3 -20.08 13.76 -1.09
N ASP A 4 -18.84 14.03 -0.68
CA ASP A 4 -17.90 14.89 -1.40
C ASP A 4 -16.95 14.13 -2.34
N MET A 5 -17.18 12.82 -2.55
CA MET A 5 -16.36 11.98 -3.42
C MET A 5 -17.08 11.70 -4.74
N SER A 6 -16.38 11.85 -5.87
CA SER A 6 -16.95 11.49 -7.17
C SER A 6 -17.19 9.98 -7.28
N PHE A 7 -18.15 9.60 -8.11
CA PHE A 7 -18.46 8.18 -8.33
C PHE A 7 -17.26 7.40 -8.86
N GLU A 8 -16.46 8.01 -9.74
CA GLU A 8 -15.26 7.41 -10.34
C GLU A 8 -14.23 7.06 -9.26
N TYR A 9 -13.97 7.97 -8.33
CA TYR A 9 -13.07 7.70 -7.21
C TYR A 9 -13.62 6.62 -6.32
N ALA A 10 -14.90 6.73 -5.94
CA ALA A 10 -15.53 5.76 -5.06
C ALA A 10 -15.59 4.35 -5.64
N ALA A 11 -15.76 4.20 -6.95
CA ALA A 11 -15.81 2.91 -7.62
C ALA A 11 -14.44 2.23 -7.72
N ALA A 12 -13.34 2.98 -7.63
CA ALA A 12 -11.98 2.44 -7.71
C ALA A 12 -11.53 1.73 -6.42
N PHE A 13 -12.15 2.05 -5.28
CA PHE A 13 -11.70 1.57 -3.96
C PHE A 13 -12.19 0.18 -3.52
N PRO A 14 -13.43 -0.30 -3.79
CA PRO A 14 -14.00 -1.42 -3.03
C PRO A 14 -13.18 -2.71 -3.12
N ALA A 15 -12.74 -3.09 -4.31
CA ALA A 15 -11.97 -4.33 -4.50
C ALA A 15 -10.63 -4.30 -3.77
N ILE A 16 -9.87 -3.21 -3.92
CA ILE A 16 -8.55 -3.07 -3.28
C ILE A 16 -8.68 -2.78 -1.78
N GLY A 17 -9.64 -1.96 -1.37
CA GLY A 17 -9.84 -1.52 0.00
C GLY A 17 -10.27 -2.67 0.91
N VAL A 18 -11.23 -3.50 0.48
CA VAL A 18 -11.63 -4.69 1.26
C VAL A 18 -10.47 -5.67 1.38
N THR A 19 -9.75 -5.93 0.28
CA THR A 19 -8.63 -6.87 0.27
C THR A 19 -7.52 -6.45 1.23
N THR A 20 -7.12 -5.18 1.16
CA THR A 20 -6.02 -4.64 1.98
C THR A 20 -6.42 -4.50 3.44
N TYR A 21 -7.64 -4.03 3.73
CA TYR A 21 -8.16 -3.98 5.10
C TYR A 21 -8.22 -5.38 5.72
N TYR A 22 -8.77 -6.36 5.00
CA TYR A 22 -8.84 -7.72 5.50
C TYR A 22 -7.45 -8.32 5.75
N GLY A 23 -6.50 -8.10 4.83
CA GLY A 23 -5.13 -8.58 4.96
C GLY A 23 -4.40 -7.97 6.16
N LEU A 24 -4.44 -6.64 6.32
CA LEU A 24 -3.67 -5.96 7.36
C LEU A 24 -4.37 -5.99 8.72
N ILE A 25 -5.68 -5.77 8.77
CA ILE A 25 -6.43 -5.63 10.02
C ILE A 25 -6.92 -6.98 10.53
N ASN A 26 -7.56 -7.79 9.69
CA ASN A 26 -8.19 -9.02 10.15
C ASN A 26 -7.19 -10.19 10.23
N MET A 27 -6.35 -10.34 9.21
CA MET A 27 -5.42 -11.47 9.10
C MET A 27 -4.12 -11.19 9.85
N ALA A 28 -3.40 -10.13 9.47
CA ALA A 28 -2.12 -9.78 10.08
C ALA A 28 -2.29 -9.15 11.46
N ARG A 29 -3.39 -8.41 11.70
CA ARG A 29 -3.69 -7.69 12.95
C ARG A 29 -2.53 -6.78 13.35
N ILE A 30 -2.06 -5.98 12.40
CA ILE A 30 -0.91 -5.11 12.62
C ILE A 30 -1.18 -4.06 13.70
N GLU A 31 -0.16 -3.76 14.49
CA GLU A 31 -0.21 -2.79 15.58
C GLU A 31 0.80 -1.63 15.38
N ASN A 32 0.66 -0.59 16.20
CA ASN A 32 1.54 0.57 16.18
C ASN A 32 3.00 0.14 16.43
N ARG A 33 3.95 0.70 15.67
CA ARG A 33 5.38 0.38 15.67
C ARG A 33 5.76 -1.02 15.18
N GLU A 34 4.82 -1.81 14.69
CA GLU A 34 5.18 -3.02 13.96
C GLU A 34 5.71 -2.68 12.56
N MET A 35 6.57 -3.54 12.03
CA MET A 35 7.14 -3.38 10.69
C MET A 35 6.33 -4.16 9.67
N VAL A 36 5.97 -3.50 8.56
CA VAL A 36 5.20 -4.10 7.47
C VAL A 36 5.96 -3.97 6.16
N LEU A 37 6.27 -5.11 5.53
CA LEU A 37 6.86 -5.16 4.18
C LEU A 37 5.76 -5.31 3.12
N ILE A 38 5.66 -4.33 2.22
CA ILE A 38 4.68 -4.30 1.14
C ILE A 38 5.39 -4.47 -0.21
N HIS A 39 5.08 -5.56 -0.89
CA HIS A 39 5.64 -5.86 -2.20
C HIS A 39 4.91 -5.16 -3.34
N ALA A 40 5.64 -4.85 -4.42
CA ALA A 40 5.09 -4.25 -5.64
C ALA A 40 4.21 -3.01 -5.36
N SER A 41 4.70 -2.15 -4.46
CA SER A 41 3.94 -1.11 -3.78
C SER A 41 3.44 0.01 -4.69
N ALA A 42 3.98 0.17 -5.88
CA ALA A 42 3.61 1.23 -6.82
C ALA A 42 2.20 1.07 -7.44
N GLY A 43 1.56 -0.09 -7.29
CA GLY A 43 0.18 -0.31 -7.75
C GLY A 43 -0.88 0.15 -6.74
N GLY A 44 -2.15 0.21 -7.16
CA GLY A 44 -3.26 0.68 -6.31
C GLY A 44 -3.41 -0.08 -4.98
N THR A 45 -3.29 -1.40 -4.99
CA THR A 45 -3.32 -2.22 -3.77
C THR A 45 -2.18 -1.87 -2.82
N GLY A 46 -0.95 -1.74 -3.34
CA GLY A 46 0.23 -1.42 -2.56
C GLY A 46 0.11 -0.06 -1.90
N GLN A 47 -0.30 0.97 -2.66
CA GLN A 47 -0.56 2.31 -2.14
C GLN A 47 -1.63 2.31 -1.04
N PHE A 48 -2.67 1.50 -1.18
CA PHE A 48 -3.73 1.43 -0.16
C PHE A 48 -3.26 0.70 1.11
N CYS A 49 -2.45 -0.37 0.98
CA CYS A 49 -1.79 -0.99 2.12
C CYS A 49 -0.90 -0.01 2.88
N ILE A 50 -0.10 0.80 2.19
CA ILE A 50 0.79 1.77 2.85
C ILE A 50 -0.03 2.77 3.65
N GLN A 51 -1.09 3.32 3.06
CA GLN A 51 -1.97 4.28 3.75
C GLN A 51 -2.61 3.68 5.01
N ILE A 52 -3.12 2.44 4.93
CA ILE A 52 -3.69 1.75 6.10
C ILE A 52 -2.64 1.51 7.19
N ALA A 53 -1.47 0.98 6.81
CA ALA A 53 -0.40 0.68 7.76
C ALA A 53 0.11 1.97 8.46
N GLN A 54 0.29 3.06 7.72
CA GLN A 54 0.65 4.36 8.28
C GLN A 54 -0.42 4.93 9.21
N ALA A 55 -1.71 4.78 8.86
CA ALA A 55 -2.82 5.23 9.71
C ALA A 55 -2.87 4.51 11.07
N ILE A 56 -2.33 3.28 11.15
CA ILE A 56 -2.21 2.50 12.39
C ILE A 56 -0.95 2.89 13.19
N GLY A 57 0.03 3.54 12.53
CA GLY A 57 1.32 3.86 13.10
C GLY A 57 2.35 2.75 12.93
N ALA A 58 2.17 1.84 11.97
CA ALA A 58 3.17 0.84 11.61
C ALA A 58 4.28 1.48 10.75
N GLU A 59 5.48 0.91 10.83
CA GLU A 59 6.63 1.30 10.02
C GLU A 59 6.61 0.53 8.70
N VAL A 60 6.68 1.24 7.58
CA VAL A 60 6.40 0.67 6.26
C VAL A 60 7.67 0.56 5.41
N TYR A 61 7.92 -0.67 4.96
CA TYR A 61 8.97 -1.02 4.01
C TYR A 61 8.32 -1.40 2.68
N ALA A 62 8.81 -0.87 1.56
CA ALA A 62 8.18 -1.10 0.27
C ALA A 62 9.17 -1.63 -0.78
N THR A 63 8.69 -2.52 -1.66
CA THR A 63 9.43 -2.87 -2.88
C THR A 63 8.70 -2.37 -4.12
N ALA A 64 9.45 -1.90 -5.11
CA ALA A 64 8.94 -1.51 -6.41
C ALA A 64 10.04 -1.63 -7.47
N PHE A 65 9.65 -1.59 -8.75
CA PHE A 65 10.64 -1.36 -9.82
C PHE A 65 11.13 0.09 -9.75
N ALA A 66 12.43 0.33 -9.99
CA ALA A 66 13.03 1.67 -10.00
C ALA A 66 12.21 2.69 -10.80
N LYS A 67 11.76 2.33 -12.01
CA LYS A 67 10.95 3.19 -12.88
C LYS A 67 9.58 3.58 -12.30
N ASN A 68 9.12 2.86 -11.28
CA ASN A 68 7.81 3.04 -10.66
C ASN A 68 7.88 3.65 -9.25
N VAL A 69 9.08 3.92 -8.72
CA VAL A 69 9.25 4.48 -7.36
C VAL A 69 8.57 5.85 -7.24
N SER A 70 8.55 6.64 -8.32
CA SER A 70 7.87 7.95 -8.36
C SER A 70 6.34 7.87 -8.20
N PHE A 71 5.73 6.70 -8.41
CA PHE A 71 4.30 6.50 -8.18
C PHE A 71 3.95 6.22 -6.72
N ILE A 72 4.95 6.05 -5.85
CA ILE A 72 4.68 5.89 -4.42
C ILE A 72 4.57 7.28 -3.79
N VAL A 73 3.35 7.68 -3.44
CA VAL A 73 3.00 9.07 -3.08
C VAL A 73 3.04 9.32 -1.56
N VAL A 74 3.72 8.44 -0.82
CA VAL A 74 3.74 8.40 0.65
C VAL A 74 5.18 8.28 1.13
N ASN A 75 5.51 8.92 2.26
CA ASN A 75 6.85 8.80 2.85
C ASN A 75 7.14 7.33 3.18
N ILE A 76 8.18 6.77 2.58
CA ILE A 76 8.65 5.41 2.87
C ILE A 76 10.02 5.53 3.50
N ASP A 77 10.24 4.82 4.60
CA ASP A 77 11.54 4.80 5.27
C ASP A 77 12.60 4.01 4.48
N PHE A 78 12.16 3.06 3.63
CA PHE A 78 13.07 2.28 2.76
C PHE A 78 12.37 1.67 1.52
N ALA A 79 12.94 1.88 0.33
CA ALA A 79 12.47 1.30 -0.93
C ALA A 79 13.53 0.35 -1.52
N VAL A 80 13.18 -0.92 -1.75
CA VAL A 80 14.08 -1.90 -2.40
C VAL A 80 13.67 -2.08 -3.87
N ASP A 81 14.63 -1.85 -4.78
CA ASP A 81 14.46 -2.05 -6.23
C ASP A 81 14.51 -3.52 -6.61
N HIS A 82 13.46 -4.01 -7.25
CA HIS A 82 13.44 -5.34 -7.85
C HIS A 82 14.02 -5.30 -9.27
N LYS A 83 15.28 -5.70 -9.45
CA LYS A 83 15.83 -5.94 -10.81
C LYS A 83 15.24 -7.22 -11.40
N PRO A 84 14.72 -7.22 -12.64
CA PRO A 84 14.33 -8.46 -13.31
C PRO A 84 15.57 -9.31 -13.58
N ARG A 85 15.52 -10.62 -13.27
CA ARG A 85 16.50 -11.57 -13.79
C ARG A 85 16.24 -11.77 -15.28
N LEU A 86 17.17 -11.33 -16.12
CA LEU A 86 17.24 -11.73 -17.52
C LEU A 86 17.53 -13.24 -17.55
N ILE A 87 16.57 -14.03 -18.03
CA ILE A 87 16.79 -15.39 -18.53
C ILE A 87 17.08 -15.33 -20.02
#